data_AF-A0A936FSP3-F1
#
_entry.id   AF-A0A936FSP3-F1
#
_cell.length_a   1.000
_cell.length_b   1.000
_cell.length_c   1.000
_cell.angle_alpha   90.00
_cell.angle_beta   90.00
_cell.angle_gamma   90.00
#
_symmetry.space_group_name_H-M   'P 1'
#
loop_
_entity.id
_entity.type
_entity.pdbx_description
1 polymer ?
#
loop_
_entity_poly.entity_id
_entity_poly.type
_entity_poly.pdbx_seq_one_letter_code
_entity_poly.pdbx_strand_id
1 'polypeptide(L)'
;MKKQIILSSLLTIFIVFISCKTKNINYQKEAANADLYRAGLVKIVDIITHDIFAPPVASRIFTYASIAGYEAQLPGNPKFKSFANQLNGLKPATQPEAGAEYCFPVCGSIAMMKVGKALTFSGDSIEVYRTELIKKFEKLGVPNDVMSRSIAYGDAVGNHILTWAANDNYKQLRTAQKYAVNFEKLETWKPTGPMYSDALEPHWGEMRTLVLDSASQFRPERPAPFSKEKGSLLYKQAMEVYDSVANNNDFTRETAKYWDDNAMATEVTGHVMMTKKKISPGGHWIMIADNVTRQKGYDVMQTAETFAMVSIGLYEAFISCWKEKYESEYIRPETYINQFINKEWTLFLQTPPFPEYTLGTA
;
A
#
# COMPACT_ATOMS: atom_id res chain seq x y z
N MET A 1 21.64 -66.45 19.11
CA MET A 1 22.47 -65.38 18.50
C MET A 1 22.21 -65.13 17.01
N LYS A 2 22.12 -66.13 16.12
CA LYS A 2 21.89 -65.89 14.67
C LYS A 2 20.54 -65.23 14.30
N LYS A 3 19.45 -65.49 15.04
CA LYS A 3 18.12 -64.86 14.77
C LYS A 3 18.02 -63.39 15.19
N GLN A 4 18.78 -62.93 16.19
CA GLN A 4 18.77 -61.53 16.65
C GLN A 4 19.56 -60.59 15.73
N ILE A 5 20.58 -61.12 15.04
CA ILE A 5 21.39 -60.35 14.07
C ILE A 5 20.56 -60.08 12.81
N ILE A 6 19.81 -61.08 12.32
CA ILE A 6 18.95 -60.93 11.12
C ILE A 6 17.81 -59.92 11.37
N LEU A 7 17.23 -59.90 12.58
CA LEU A 7 16.17 -58.96 12.93
C LEU A 7 16.68 -57.52 13.07
N SER A 8 17.91 -57.34 13.58
CA SER A 8 18.55 -56.02 13.65
C SER A 8 18.92 -55.49 12.26
N SER A 9 19.43 -56.34 11.36
CA SER A 9 19.76 -55.96 9.98
C SER A 9 18.54 -55.58 9.14
N LEU A 10 17.40 -56.25 9.33
CA LEU A 10 16.12 -55.90 8.68
C LEU A 10 15.54 -54.57 9.19
N LEU A 11 15.71 -54.26 10.48
CA LEU A 11 15.26 -52.99 11.05
C LEU A 11 16.12 -51.80 10.58
N THR A 12 17.43 -52.00 10.40
CA THR A 12 18.32 -50.96 9.86
C THR A 12 18.04 -50.67 8.38
N ILE A 13 17.69 -51.70 7.59
CA ILE A 13 17.32 -51.52 6.17
C ILE A 13 15.96 -50.81 6.02
N PHE A 14 15.01 -51.04 6.93
CA PHE A 14 13.71 -50.36 6.89
C PHE A 14 13.79 -48.88 7.29
N ILE A 15 14.74 -48.49 8.16
CA ILE A 15 14.94 -47.08 8.56
C ILE A 15 15.58 -46.25 7.44
N VAL A 16 16.39 -46.86 6.55
CA VAL A 16 17.00 -46.14 5.41
C VAL A 16 15.97 -45.79 4.33
N PHE A 17 14.88 -46.56 4.20
CA PHE A 17 13.83 -46.28 3.21
C PHE A 17 12.76 -45.26 3.66
N ILE A 18 12.69 -44.88 4.94
CA ILE A 18 11.70 -43.91 5.45
C ILE A 18 12.22 -42.47 5.43
N SER A 19 13.53 -42.25 5.24
CA SER A 19 14.12 -40.89 5.29
C SER A 19 14.22 -40.18 3.94
N CYS A 20 14.00 -40.87 2.82
CA CYS A 20 13.87 -40.21 1.52
C CYS A 20 12.43 -39.70 1.34
N LYS A 21 12.09 -38.55 1.93
CA LYS A 21 11.04 -37.71 1.34
C LYS A 21 11.48 -37.44 -0.10
N THR A 22 10.71 -37.91 -1.06
CA THR A 22 10.94 -37.66 -2.49
C THR A 22 11.07 -36.14 -2.68
N LYS A 23 12.29 -35.67 -3.01
CA LYS A 23 12.54 -34.26 -3.34
C LYS A 23 11.62 -33.92 -4.52
N ASN A 24 10.63 -33.05 -4.32
CA ASN A 24 9.78 -32.61 -5.42
C ASN A 24 10.68 -31.83 -6.39
N ILE A 25 11.09 -32.45 -7.50
CA ILE A 25 11.99 -31.81 -8.46
C ILE A 25 11.39 -30.54 -9.10
N ASN A 26 10.07 -30.34 -8.99
CA ASN A 26 9.35 -29.21 -9.56
C ASN A 26 8.98 -28.13 -8.54
N TYR A 27 9.44 -28.22 -7.28
CA TYR A 27 9.04 -27.28 -6.22
C TYR A 27 9.29 -25.82 -6.61
N GLN A 28 10.37 -25.51 -7.35
CA GLN A 28 10.71 -24.16 -7.79
C GLN A 28 9.62 -23.58 -8.71
N LYS A 29 9.12 -24.39 -9.66
CA LYS A 29 8.07 -24.00 -10.60
C LYS A 29 6.73 -23.81 -9.88
N GLU A 30 6.41 -24.71 -8.96
CA GLU A 30 5.16 -24.64 -8.18
C GLU A 30 5.19 -23.47 -7.19
N ALA A 31 6.33 -23.20 -6.55
CA ALA A 31 6.52 -22.06 -5.65
C ALA A 31 6.48 -20.73 -6.40
N ALA A 32 6.86 -20.70 -7.69
CA ALA A 32 6.73 -19.55 -8.57
C ALA A 32 5.28 -19.26 -9.01
N ASN A 33 4.28 -19.89 -8.38
CA ASN A 33 2.89 -19.52 -8.56
C ASN A 33 2.63 -18.09 -8.04
N ALA A 34 2.40 -17.16 -8.97
CA ALA A 34 2.13 -15.77 -8.66
C ALA A 34 0.91 -15.55 -7.74
N ASP A 35 -0.04 -16.49 -7.66
CA ASP A 35 -1.16 -16.40 -6.70
C ASP A 35 -0.71 -16.43 -5.23
N LEU A 36 0.34 -17.19 -4.92
CA LEU A 36 0.91 -17.25 -3.57
C LEU A 36 1.49 -15.89 -3.17
N TYR A 37 2.15 -15.21 -4.11
CA TYR A 37 2.71 -13.88 -3.91
C TYR A 37 1.61 -12.81 -3.83
N ARG A 38 0.67 -12.79 -4.80
CA ARG A 38 -0.49 -11.88 -4.84
C ARG A 38 -1.27 -11.88 -3.54
N ALA A 39 -1.58 -13.07 -3.03
CA ALA A 39 -2.36 -13.22 -1.80
C ALA A 39 -1.66 -12.61 -0.57
N GLY A 40 -0.32 -12.51 -0.57
CA GLY A 40 0.42 -11.78 0.45
C GLY A 40 0.20 -10.27 0.40
N LEU A 41 0.20 -9.65 -0.79
CA LEU A 41 -0.08 -8.22 -0.91
C LEU A 41 -1.54 -7.89 -0.63
N VAL A 42 -2.48 -8.73 -1.09
CA VAL A 42 -3.91 -8.61 -0.76
C VAL A 42 -4.11 -8.66 0.76
N LYS A 43 -3.41 -9.54 1.47
CA LYS A 43 -3.47 -9.58 2.94
C LYS A 43 -2.99 -8.27 3.59
N ILE A 44 -1.98 -7.62 3.00
CA ILE A 44 -1.50 -6.30 3.46
C ILE A 44 -2.57 -5.23 3.21
N VAL A 45 -3.26 -5.26 2.06
CA VAL A 45 -4.40 -4.36 1.77
C VAL A 45 -5.50 -4.53 2.82
N ASP A 46 -5.90 -5.77 3.12
CA ASP A 46 -6.94 -6.08 4.12
C ASP A 46 -6.59 -5.50 5.50
N ILE A 47 -5.32 -5.62 5.90
CA ILE A 47 -4.85 -5.13 7.20
C ILE A 47 -4.75 -3.62 7.23
N ILE A 48 -4.34 -2.99 6.14
CA ILE A 48 -4.35 -1.53 6.02
C ILE A 48 -5.77 -0.97 6.16
N THR A 49 -6.74 -1.64 5.55
CA THR A 49 -8.17 -1.30 5.71
C THR A 49 -8.67 -1.54 7.12
N HIS A 50 -8.25 -2.64 7.76
CA HIS A 50 -8.60 -2.94 9.14
C HIS A 50 -8.03 -1.90 10.12
N ASP A 51 -6.78 -1.49 9.91
CA ASP A 51 -6.05 -0.55 10.76
C ASP A 51 -6.39 0.92 10.47
N ILE A 52 -7.23 1.18 9.45
CA ILE A 52 -7.73 2.52 9.09
C ILE A 52 -6.56 3.49 8.81
N PHE A 53 -5.58 3.04 8.03
CA PHE A 53 -4.48 3.92 7.63
C PHE A 53 -4.96 5.01 6.67
N ALA A 54 -4.49 6.23 6.91
CA ALA A 54 -4.66 7.35 5.99
C ALA A 54 -4.12 7.00 4.57
N PRO A 55 -4.78 7.44 3.48
CA PRO A 55 -4.36 7.13 2.11
C PRO A 55 -2.86 7.34 1.80
N PRO A 56 -2.24 8.50 2.11
CA PRO A 56 -0.80 8.69 1.92
C PRO A 56 0.04 7.68 2.70
N VAL A 57 -0.32 7.37 3.94
CA VAL A 57 0.39 6.39 4.78
C VAL A 57 0.26 4.97 4.21
N ALA A 58 -0.93 4.60 3.73
CA ALA A 58 -1.14 3.32 3.05
C ALA A 58 -0.22 3.16 1.82
N SER A 59 -0.09 4.20 1.00
CA SER A 59 0.81 4.19 -0.18
C SER A 59 2.27 3.90 0.20
N ARG A 60 2.73 4.44 1.32
CA ARG A 60 4.07 4.20 1.88
C ARG A 60 4.26 2.72 2.24
N ILE A 61 3.26 2.11 2.88
CA ILE A 61 3.32 0.69 3.29
C ILE A 61 3.41 -0.22 2.05
N PHE A 62 2.53 0.00 1.05
CA PHE A 62 2.56 -0.76 -0.21
C PHE A 62 3.89 -0.67 -0.92
N THR A 63 4.49 0.53 -0.95
CA THR A 63 5.75 0.80 -1.66
C THR A 63 6.91 0.02 -1.07
N TYR A 64 7.15 0.18 0.22
CA TYR A 64 8.27 -0.53 0.85
C TYR A 64 8.07 -2.05 0.86
N ALA A 65 6.84 -2.54 1.07
CA ALA A 65 6.55 -3.96 1.04
C ALA A 65 6.77 -4.57 -0.35
N SER A 66 6.31 -3.87 -1.41
CA SER A 66 6.45 -4.34 -2.79
C SER A 66 7.90 -4.29 -3.26
N ILE A 67 8.66 -3.23 -2.93
CA ILE A 67 10.10 -3.15 -3.24
C ILE A 67 10.86 -4.29 -2.54
N ALA A 68 10.56 -4.59 -1.29
CA ALA A 68 11.20 -5.71 -0.58
C ALA A 68 10.92 -7.06 -1.25
N GLY A 69 9.67 -7.30 -1.63
CA GLY A 69 9.30 -8.53 -2.33
C GLY A 69 9.94 -8.66 -3.71
N TYR A 70 10.10 -7.55 -4.44
CA TYR A 70 10.80 -7.50 -5.72
C TYR A 70 12.31 -7.76 -5.57
N GLU A 71 12.99 -7.01 -4.70
CA GLU A 71 14.45 -7.10 -4.52
C GLU A 71 14.88 -8.48 -4.01
N ALA A 72 14.06 -9.14 -3.19
CA ALA A 72 14.37 -10.48 -2.67
C ALA A 72 14.17 -11.60 -3.72
N GLN A 73 13.42 -11.35 -4.81
CA GLN A 73 13.25 -12.30 -5.91
C GLN A 73 14.25 -12.09 -7.04
N LEU A 74 14.79 -10.88 -7.15
CA LEU A 74 15.63 -10.45 -8.24
C LEU A 74 16.83 -11.37 -8.54
N PRO A 75 17.55 -11.97 -7.56
CA PRO A 75 18.71 -12.81 -7.88
C PRO A 75 18.34 -14.07 -8.68
N GLY A 76 17.09 -14.54 -8.59
CA GLY A 76 16.56 -15.62 -9.43
C GLY A 76 16.09 -15.18 -10.82
N ASN A 77 16.13 -13.88 -11.11
CA ASN A 77 15.48 -13.26 -12.26
C ASN A 77 16.41 -12.26 -12.97
N PRO A 78 17.50 -12.72 -13.60
CA PRO A 78 18.58 -11.86 -14.11
C PRO A 78 18.19 -10.92 -15.27
N LYS A 79 16.99 -11.07 -15.84
CA LYS A 79 16.45 -10.17 -16.87
C LYS A 79 15.92 -8.85 -16.29
N PHE A 80 15.63 -8.82 -14.99
CA PHE A 80 15.09 -7.67 -14.27
C PHE A 80 16.23 -6.87 -13.64
N LYS A 81 15.96 -5.62 -13.25
CA LYS A 81 16.99 -4.70 -12.72
C LYS A 81 16.66 -4.27 -11.29
N SER A 82 17.66 -4.24 -10.42
CA SER A 82 17.49 -3.77 -9.04
C SER A 82 17.09 -2.30 -9.01
N PHE A 83 16.17 -1.94 -8.11
CA PHE A 83 15.84 -0.56 -7.77
C PHE A 83 16.97 0.15 -7.00
N ALA A 84 17.97 -0.59 -6.50
CA ALA A 84 19.11 -0.01 -5.84
C ALA A 84 19.85 0.98 -6.77
N ASN A 85 20.18 2.13 -6.21
CA ASN A 85 20.78 3.28 -6.90
C ASN A 85 19.92 3.89 -8.02
N GLN A 86 18.68 3.43 -8.20
CA GLN A 86 17.68 4.11 -9.02
C GLN A 86 16.71 4.91 -8.15
N LEU A 87 16.34 4.36 -6.98
CA LEU A 87 15.54 5.07 -5.99
C LEU A 87 16.42 5.83 -5.00
N ASN A 88 16.00 7.04 -4.66
CA ASN A 88 16.71 7.96 -3.75
C ASN A 88 17.05 7.27 -2.41
N GLY A 89 18.36 7.13 -2.18
CA GLY A 89 18.92 6.55 -0.96
C GLY A 89 18.85 5.01 -0.86
N LEU A 90 18.25 4.30 -1.82
CA LEU A 90 18.23 2.84 -1.80
C LEU A 90 19.58 2.29 -2.26
N LYS A 91 20.24 1.52 -1.39
CA LYS A 91 21.50 0.81 -1.68
C LYS A 91 21.24 -0.66 -2.02
N PRO A 92 22.20 -1.34 -2.69
CA PRO A 92 22.07 -2.77 -2.97
C PRO A 92 21.88 -3.58 -1.69
N ALA A 93 20.94 -4.53 -1.71
CA ALA A 93 20.75 -5.47 -0.62
C ALA A 93 21.85 -6.55 -0.62
N THR A 94 21.97 -7.27 0.50
CA THR A 94 22.83 -8.46 0.61
C THR A 94 22.55 -9.44 -0.52
N GLN A 95 23.61 -9.99 -1.11
CA GLN A 95 23.51 -10.98 -2.17
C GLN A 95 23.37 -12.40 -1.59
N PRO A 96 22.72 -13.34 -2.30
CA PRO A 96 22.68 -14.73 -1.89
C PRO A 96 24.08 -15.34 -1.81
N GLU A 97 24.23 -16.39 -0.99
CA GLU A 97 25.47 -17.16 -0.92
C GLU A 97 25.75 -17.85 -2.27
N ALA A 98 26.97 -17.66 -2.80
CA ALA A 98 27.35 -18.21 -4.10
C ALA A 98 27.31 -19.75 -4.08
N GLY A 99 26.61 -20.34 -5.05
CA GLY A 99 26.48 -21.80 -5.17
C GLY A 99 25.44 -22.44 -4.26
N ALA A 100 24.79 -21.69 -3.37
CA ALA A 100 23.71 -22.21 -2.55
C ALA A 100 22.36 -22.15 -3.28
N GLU A 101 21.51 -23.16 -3.06
CA GLU A 101 20.16 -23.25 -3.64
C GLU A 101 19.18 -22.41 -2.80
N TYR A 102 18.38 -21.57 -3.47
CA TYR A 102 17.34 -20.72 -2.88
C TYR A 102 16.02 -20.90 -3.63
N CYS A 103 14.90 -20.75 -2.92
CA CYS A 103 13.58 -20.60 -3.50
C CYS A 103 13.21 -19.11 -3.52
N PHE A 104 13.55 -18.40 -4.59
CA PHE A 104 13.34 -16.95 -4.67
C PHE A 104 11.88 -16.50 -4.49
N PRO A 105 10.85 -17.22 -4.96
CA PRO A 105 9.45 -16.89 -4.64
C PRO A 105 9.16 -16.87 -3.13
N VAL A 106 9.79 -17.77 -2.35
CA VAL A 106 9.74 -17.73 -0.88
C VAL A 106 10.43 -16.47 -0.37
N CYS A 107 11.66 -16.18 -0.84
CA CYS A 107 12.40 -14.98 -0.44
C CYS A 107 11.58 -13.70 -0.61
N GLY A 108 10.95 -13.52 -1.78
CA GLY A 108 10.06 -12.40 -2.09
C GLY A 108 8.88 -12.28 -1.16
N SER A 109 8.14 -13.38 -1.00
CA SER A 109 6.94 -13.38 -0.17
C SER A 109 7.27 -13.07 1.29
N ILE A 110 8.37 -13.62 1.80
CA ILE A 110 8.87 -13.41 3.16
C ILE A 110 9.32 -11.96 3.36
N ALA A 111 10.07 -11.38 2.42
CA ALA A 111 10.52 -10.00 2.49
C ALA A 111 9.35 -9.00 2.47
N MET A 112 8.38 -9.21 1.57
CA MET A 112 7.17 -8.39 1.50
C MET A 112 6.38 -8.43 2.82
N MET A 113 6.15 -9.63 3.37
CA MET A 113 5.42 -9.78 4.64
C MET A 113 6.19 -9.24 5.84
N LYS A 114 7.52 -9.36 5.85
CA LYS A 114 8.39 -8.77 6.89
C LYS A 114 8.17 -7.27 6.97
N VAL A 115 8.20 -6.59 5.82
CA VAL A 115 8.00 -5.14 5.76
C VAL A 115 6.56 -4.76 6.07
N GLY A 116 5.58 -5.46 5.49
CA GLY A 116 4.16 -5.24 5.78
C GLY A 116 3.89 -5.31 7.28
N LYS A 117 4.33 -6.39 7.95
CA LYS A 117 4.21 -6.58 9.40
C LYS A 117 4.76 -5.40 10.19
N ALA A 118 5.94 -4.93 9.84
CA ALA A 118 6.63 -3.88 10.58
C ALA A 118 6.03 -2.48 10.38
N LEU A 119 5.26 -2.26 9.31
CA LEU A 119 4.69 -0.96 8.98
C LEU A 119 3.18 -0.85 9.24
N THR A 120 2.52 -1.93 9.65
CA THR A 120 1.10 -1.96 10.06
C THR A 120 0.94 -2.08 11.58
N PHE A 121 -0.21 -1.73 12.15
CA PHE A 121 -0.47 -1.90 13.59
C PHE A 121 -0.84 -3.35 13.92
N SER A 122 -1.69 -3.99 13.11
CA SER A 122 -2.10 -5.39 13.27
C SER A 122 -1.12 -6.37 12.63
N GLY A 123 0.18 -6.13 12.81
CA GLY A 123 1.26 -6.94 12.22
C GLY A 123 1.22 -8.42 12.59
N ASP A 124 0.62 -8.78 13.71
CA ASP A 124 0.41 -10.18 14.12
C ASP A 124 -0.47 -10.94 13.13
N SER A 125 -1.46 -10.28 12.51
CA SER A 125 -2.29 -10.89 11.45
C SER A 125 -1.49 -11.17 10.18
N ILE A 126 -0.44 -10.38 9.90
CA ILE A 126 0.52 -10.67 8.81
C ILE A 126 1.39 -11.86 9.19
N GLU A 127 1.85 -11.93 10.45
CA GLU A 127 2.67 -13.06 10.91
C GLU A 127 1.94 -14.40 10.86
N VAL A 128 0.66 -14.42 11.23
CA VAL A 128 -0.19 -15.61 11.08
C VAL A 128 -0.22 -16.05 9.62
N TYR A 129 -0.51 -15.12 8.70
CA TYR A 129 -0.56 -15.44 7.27
C TYR A 129 0.82 -15.85 6.71
N ARG A 130 1.90 -15.21 7.17
CA ARG A 130 3.28 -15.58 6.83
C ARG A 130 3.57 -17.03 7.22
N THR A 131 3.17 -17.42 8.43
CA THR A 131 3.31 -18.81 8.91
C THR A 131 2.50 -19.79 8.06
N GLU A 132 1.28 -19.42 7.67
CA GLU A 132 0.45 -20.23 6.76
C GLU A 132 1.07 -20.36 5.37
N LEU A 133 1.64 -19.28 4.84
CA LEU A 133 2.29 -19.29 3.54
C LEU A 133 3.56 -20.16 3.55
N ILE A 134 4.36 -20.11 4.62
CA ILE A 134 5.51 -21.02 4.79
C ILE A 134 5.04 -22.48 4.74
N LYS A 135 3.97 -22.82 5.47
CA LYS A 135 3.38 -24.17 5.42
C LYS A 135 2.89 -24.57 4.03
N LYS A 136 2.39 -23.62 3.23
CA LYS A 136 2.02 -23.89 1.82
C LYS A 136 3.27 -24.25 1.01
N PHE A 137 4.36 -23.48 1.13
CA PHE A 137 5.61 -23.79 0.43
C PHE A 137 6.24 -25.12 0.90
N GLU A 138 6.18 -25.44 2.19
CA GLU A 138 6.63 -26.74 2.71
C GLU A 138 5.84 -27.90 2.08
N LYS A 139 4.52 -27.74 1.89
CA LYS A 139 3.67 -28.73 1.22
C LYS A 139 3.98 -28.90 -0.26
N LEU A 140 4.56 -27.89 -0.92
CA LEU A 140 5.08 -28.01 -2.30
C LEU A 140 6.39 -28.82 -2.36
N GLY A 141 6.94 -29.24 -1.22
CA GLY A 141 8.15 -30.07 -1.16
C GLY A 141 9.45 -29.28 -1.29
N VAL A 142 9.45 -27.99 -0.94
CA VAL A 142 10.70 -27.20 -0.80
C VAL A 142 11.58 -27.87 0.27
N PRO A 143 12.85 -28.24 -0.03
CA PRO A 143 13.76 -28.83 0.94
C PRO A 143 13.95 -27.94 2.18
N ASN A 144 14.07 -28.53 3.36
CA ASN A 144 14.13 -27.78 4.62
C ASN A 144 15.30 -26.78 4.67
N ASP A 145 16.48 -27.18 4.17
CA ASP A 145 17.67 -26.33 4.12
C ASP A 145 17.49 -25.16 3.14
N VAL A 146 16.88 -25.42 1.96
CA VAL A 146 16.51 -24.37 0.99
C VAL A 146 15.47 -23.43 1.59
N MET A 147 14.45 -23.95 2.28
CA MET A 147 13.41 -23.17 2.94
C MET A 147 13.98 -22.24 3.99
N SER A 148 14.74 -22.78 4.96
CA SER A 148 15.37 -21.99 6.02
C SER A 148 16.28 -20.90 5.46
N ARG A 149 17.07 -21.23 4.43
CA ARG A 149 17.96 -20.26 3.77
C ARG A 149 17.17 -19.16 3.03
N SER A 150 16.08 -19.53 2.37
CA SER A 150 15.21 -18.59 1.63
C SER A 150 14.47 -17.64 2.58
N ILE A 151 13.98 -18.15 3.72
CA ILE A 151 13.38 -17.32 4.77
C ILE A 151 14.42 -16.35 5.34
N ALA A 152 15.61 -16.84 5.70
CA ALA A 152 16.68 -16.00 6.24
C ALA A 152 17.09 -14.89 5.26
N TYR A 153 17.21 -15.21 3.97
CA TYR A 153 17.51 -14.24 2.93
C TYR A 153 16.39 -13.21 2.74
N GLY A 154 15.13 -13.66 2.65
CA GLY A 154 13.97 -12.77 2.57
C GLY A 154 13.88 -11.83 3.76
N ASP A 155 14.15 -12.32 4.97
CA ASP A 155 14.19 -11.50 6.19
C ASP A 155 15.34 -10.47 6.17
N ALA A 156 16.51 -10.86 5.66
CA ALA A 156 17.64 -9.94 5.52
C ALA A 156 17.34 -8.80 4.53
N VAL A 157 16.73 -9.11 3.38
CA VAL A 157 16.29 -8.10 2.41
C VAL A 157 15.17 -7.22 3.00
N GLY A 158 14.19 -7.81 3.66
CA GLY A 158 13.12 -7.05 4.34
C GLY A 158 13.67 -6.09 5.40
N ASN A 159 14.64 -6.52 6.21
CA ASN A 159 15.31 -5.65 7.18
C ASN A 159 16.08 -4.52 6.49
N HIS A 160 16.81 -4.79 5.41
CA HIS A 160 17.50 -3.78 4.61
C HIS A 160 16.54 -2.68 4.13
N ILE A 161 15.38 -3.07 3.60
CA ILE A 161 14.35 -2.12 3.17
C ILE A 161 13.75 -1.35 4.36
N LEU A 162 13.53 -1.98 5.51
CA LEU A 162 13.07 -1.27 6.72
C LEU A 162 14.09 -0.25 7.23
N THR A 163 15.39 -0.57 7.16
CA THR A 163 16.46 0.38 7.50
C THR A 163 16.45 1.58 6.56
N TRP A 164 16.27 1.36 5.26
CA TRP A 164 16.12 2.45 4.29
C TRP A 164 14.84 3.27 4.52
N ALA A 165 13.71 2.61 4.81
CA ALA A 165 12.43 3.24 5.11
C ALA A 165 12.44 4.05 6.41
N ALA A 166 13.27 3.69 7.40
CA ALA A 166 13.38 4.43 8.65
C ALA A 166 14.01 5.84 8.49
N ASN A 167 14.64 6.10 7.33
CA ASN A 167 15.33 7.34 7.01
C ASN A 167 14.58 8.17 5.94
N ASP A 168 13.25 8.04 5.86
CA ASP A 168 12.41 8.69 4.85
C ASP A 168 11.61 9.90 5.37
N ASN A 169 11.99 10.39 6.56
CA ASN A 169 11.34 11.48 7.30
C ASN A 169 10.00 11.12 8.00
N TYR A 170 9.44 9.92 7.79
CA TYR A 170 8.12 9.56 8.36
C TYR A 170 8.02 9.72 9.87
N LYS A 171 9.06 9.29 10.61
CA LYS A 171 9.08 9.31 12.09
C LYS A 171 9.11 10.74 12.62
N GLN A 172 9.91 11.60 11.99
CA GLN A 172 10.05 13.01 12.34
C GLN A 172 8.71 13.75 12.15
N LEU A 173 7.98 13.43 11.09
CA LEU A 173 6.69 14.04 10.79
C LEU A 173 5.57 13.63 11.75
N ARG A 174 5.69 12.53 12.49
CA ARG A 174 4.68 12.13 13.50
C ARG A 174 4.56 13.12 14.66
N THR A 175 5.60 13.94 14.88
CA THR A 175 5.64 14.99 15.91
C THR A 175 5.64 16.40 15.32
N ALA A 176 5.42 16.54 14.01
CA ALA A 176 5.29 17.84 13.37
C ALA A 176 4.04 18.57 13.86
N GLN A 177 4.01 19.89 13.66
CA GLN A 177 2.87 20.70 14.07
C GLN A 177 1.61 20.29 13.30
N LYS A 178 0.46 20.44 13.94
CA LYS A 178 -0.81 20.26 13.25
C LYS A 178 -1.06 21.45 12.33
N TYR A 179 -1.88 21.24 11.31
CA TYR A 179 -2.41 22.32 10.49
C TYR A 179 -3.18 23.32 11.37
N ALA A 180 -2.75 24.60 11.33
CA ALA A 180 -3.40 25.66 12.08
C ALA A 180 -4.54 26.26 11.23
N VAL A 181 -5.79 25.94 11.61
CA VAL A 181 -6.97 26.46 10.91
C VAL A 181 -7.07 27.97 11.10
N ASN A 182 -7.03 28.72 9.99
CA ASN A 182 -7.26 30.15 9.99
C ASN A 182 -8.74 30.46 9.67
N PHE A 183 -9.52 30.82 10.68
CA PHE A 183 -10.94 31.13 10.54
C PHE A 183 -11.22 32.52 9.93
N GLU A 184 -10.24 33.41 9.87
CA GLU A 184 -10.38 34.75 9.29
C GLU A 184 -10.20 34.74 7.77
N LYS A 185 -9.36 33.83 7.26
CA LYS A 185 -9.18 33.60 5.82
C LYS A 185 -10.30 32.74 5.28
N LEU A 186 -11.14 33.27 4.40
CA LEU A 186 -12.32 32.56 3.90
C LEU A 186 -11.98 31.54 2.81
N GLU A 187 -10.86 31.72 2.13
CA GLU A 187 -10.36 30.91 1.03
C GLU A 187 -9.69 29.59 1.45
N THR A 188 -9.25 29.50 2.71
CA THR A 188 -8.49 28.34 3.21
C THR A 188 -9.40 27.17 3.59
N TRP A 189 -8.84 26.00 3.83
CA TRP A 189 -9.56 24.82 4.22
C TRP A 189 -10.01 24.93 5.68
N LYS A 190 -11.20 24.41 5.97
CA LYS A 190 -11.72 24.25 7.33
C LYS A 190 -12.16 22.81 7.51
N PRO A 191 -12.05 22.25 8.73
CA PRO A 191 -12.67 20.97 9.05
C PRO A 191 -14.15 20.97 8.71
N THR A 192 -14.64 19.88 8.15
CA THR A 192 -16.02 19.75 7.73
C THR A 192 -16.77 18.69 8.53
N GLY A 193 -18.10 18.82 8.56
CA GLY A 193 -18.96 17.91 9.30
C GLY A 193 -18.98 16.49 8.70
N PRO A 194 -19.45 15.49 9.47
CA PRO A 194 -19.90 15.60 10.86
C PRO A 194 -18.75 15.61 11.89
N MET A 195 -17.54 15.19 11.51
CA MET A 195 -16.47 14.93 12.47
C MET A 195 -15.61 16.15 12.82
N TYR A 196 -15.52 17.14 11.93
CA TYR A 196 -14.64 18.30 12.08
C TYR A 196 -13.20 17.90 12.47
N SER A 197 -12.70 16.82 11.87
CA SER A 197 -11.39 16.24 12.19
C SER A 197 -10.23 17.15 11.79
N ASP A 198 -9.11 16.98 12.49
CA ASP A 198 -7.83 17.62 12.13
C ASP A 198 -7.44 17.28 10.68
N ALA A 199 -6.67 18.19 10.06
CA ALA A 199 -6.20 17.99 8.69
C ALA A 199 -5.29 16.76 8.59
N LEU A 200 -5.54 15.92 7.60
CA LEU A 200 -4.87 14.65 7.42
C LEU A 200 -3.49 14.80 6.74
N GLU A 201 -2.44 14.53 7.52
CA GLU A 201 -1.04 14.48 7.05
C GLU A 201 -0.52 15.79 6.43
N PRO A 202 -0.59 16.95 7.13
CA PRO A 202 -0.26 18.26 6.56
C PRO A 202 1.18 18.39 6.04
N HIS A 203 2.09 17.58 6.57
CA HIS A 203 3.50 17.59 6.21
C HIS A 203 3.88 16.47 5.24
N TRP A 204 2.93 15.77 4.61
CA TRP A 204 3.25 14.63 3.74
C TRP A 204 4.13 14.99 2.54
N GLY A 205 4.05 16.25 2.06
CA GLY A 205 4.94 16.78 1.03
C GLY A 205 6.42 16.91 1.46
N GLU A 206 6.74 16.65 2.73
CA GLU A 206 8.11 16.66 3.28
C GLU A 206 8.71 15.25 3.41
N MET A 207 7.97 14.22 3.01
CA MET A 207 8.49 12.85 2.90
C MET A 207 9.60 12.79 1.84
N ARG A 208 10.55 11.85 2.02
CA ARG A 208 11.56 11.59 0.99
C ARG A 208 10.91 11.07 -0.29
N THR A 209 11.09 11.79 -1.40
CA THR A 209 10.77 11.27 -2.74
C THR A 209 11.72 10.13 -3.10
N LEU A 210 11.24 9.10 -3.81
CA LEU A 210 12.02 7.97 -4.31
C LEU A 210 12.56 8.21 -5.73
N VAL A 211 11.77 8.83 -6.60
CA VAL A 211 12.09 9.08 -8.02
C VAL A 211 12.00 10.56 -8.36
N LEU A 212 11.08 11.31 -7.75
CA LEU A 212 10.96 12.74 -8.01
C LEU A 212 12.20 13.49 -7.51
N ASP A 213 12.61 14.52 -8.25
CA ASP A 213 13.67 15.44 -7.85
C ASP A 213 13.27 16.23 -6.59
N SER A 214 11.98 16.57 -6.49
CA SER A 214 11.37 17.18 -5.30
C SER A 214 9.87 16.96 -5.28
N ALA A 215 9.24 17.13 -4.11
CA ALA A 215 7.78 17.04 -3.95
C ALA A 215 6.99 18.05 -4.80
N SER A 216 7.64 19.08 -5.35
CA SER A 216 7.02 20.09 -6.21
C SER A 216 7.39 19.95 -7.69
N GLN A 217 8.02 18.84 -8.11
CA GLN A 217 8.40 18.62 -9.51
C GLN A 217 7.20 18.71 -10.48
N PHE A 218 6.03 18.27 -10.04
CA PHE A 218 4.77 18.34 -10.80
C PHE A 218 3.77 19.32 -10.20
N ARG A 219 4.25 20.47 -9.66
CA ARG A 219 3.35 21.51 -9.14
C ARG A 219 2.41 21.99 -10.26
N PRO A 220 1.08 21.93 -10.07
CA PRO A 220 0.11 22.37 -11.05
C PRO A 220 -0.06 23.90 -11.07
N GLU A 221 -0.91 24.39 -11.95
CA GLU A 221 -1.39 25.78 -11.88
C GLU A 221 -2.16 26.02 -10.58
N ARG A 222 -2.26 27.28 -10.14
CA ARG A 222 -3.03 27.60 -8.94
C ARG A 222 -4.53 27.43 -9.18
N PRO A 223 -5.31 27.03 -8.15
CA PRO A 223 -6.76 26.96 -8.26
C PRO A 223 -7.36 28.35 -8.50
N ALA A 224 -8.64 28.40 -8.89
CA ALA A 224 -9.33 29.66 -9.12
C ALA A 224 -9.21 30.60 -7.89
N PRO A 225 -8.88 31.88 -8.08
CA PRO A 225 -8.82 32.82 -6.96
C PRO A 225 -10.16 32.87 -6.22
N PHE A 226 -10.10 33.00 -4.90
CA PHE A 226 -11.30 33.11 -4.09
C PHE A 226 -12.09 34.38 -4.44
N SER A 227 -13.39 34.22 -4.61
CA SER A 227 -14.32 35.30 -4.87
C SER A 227 -15.71 34.88 -4.42
N LYS A 228 -16.46 35.79 -3.80
CA LYS A 228 -17.88 35.60 -3.44
C LYS A 228 -18.83 36.04 -4.55
N GLU A 229 -18.33 36.78 -5.53
CA GLU A 229 -19.14 37.41 -6.56
C GLU A 229 -19.80 36.36 -7.47
N LYS A 230 -21.12 36.53 -7.67
CA LYS A 230 -21.86 35.71 -8.61
C LYS A 230 -21.26 35.84 -10.01
N GLY A 231 -20.99 34.71 -10.66
CA GLY A 231 -20.39 34.66 -12.00
C GLY A 231 -18.86 34.69 -12.05
N SER A 232 -18.17 34.85 -10.92
CA SER A 232 -16.73 34.59 -10.81
C SER A 232 -16.40 33.12 -11.12
N LEU A 233 -15.13 32.83 -11.43
CA LEU A 233 -14.72 31.47 -11.79
C LEU A 233 -15.01 30.45 -10.67
N LEU A 234 -14.65 30.76 -9.42
CA LEU A 234 -14.95 29.91 -8.27
C LEU A 234 -16.46 29.73 -8.08
N TYR A 235 -17.25 30.79 -8.21
CA TYR A 235 -18.70 30.67 -8.10
C TYR A 235 -19.29 29.72 -9.16
N LYS A 236 -18.82 29.80 -10.41
CA LYS A 236 -19.26 28.91 -11.49
C LYS A 236 -18.87 27.45 -11.23
N GLN A 237 -17.64 27.20 -10.77
CA GLN A 237 -17.19 25.85 -10.39
C GLN A 237 -17.99 25.29 -9.20
N ALA A 238 -18.29 26.12 -8.20
CA ALA A 238 -19.13 25.71 -7.08
C ALA A 238 -20.58 25.39 -7.51
N MET A 239 -21.14 26.17 -8.44
CA MET A 239 -22.45 25.87 -9.02
C MET A 239 -22.45 24.59 -9.85
N GLU A 240 -21.36 24.28 -10.58
CA GLU A 240 -21.22 22.99 -11.27
C GLU A 240 -21.28 21.81 -10.28
N VAL A 241 -20.58 21.91 -9.15
CA VAL A 241 -20.67 20.90 -8.08
C VAL A 241 -22.10 20.82 -7.51
N TYR A 242 -22.71 21.97 -7.21
CA TYR A 242 -24.08 22.04 -6.68
C TYR A 242 -25.09 21.36 -7.63
N ASP A 243 -25.05 21.71 -8.91
CA ASP A 243 -25.96 21.21 -9.94
C ASP A 243 -25.69 19.73 -10.25
N SER A 244 -24.43 19.26 -10.12
CA SER A 244 -24.09 17.85 -10.30
C SER A 244 -24.78 16.94 -9.28
N VAL A 245 -24.96 17.43 -8.04
CA VAL A 245 -25.68 16.69 -7.00
C VAL A 245 -27.18 16.67 -7.27
N ALA A 246 -27.75 17.78 -7.73
CA ALA A 246 -29.18 17.86 -8.06
C ALA A 246 -29.55 17.02 -9.30
N ASN A 247 -28.65 16.94 -10.28
CA ASN A 247 -28.89 16.29 -11.58
C ASN A 247 -28.28 14.88 -11.70
N ASN A 248 -27.84 14.27 -10.60
CA ASN A 248 -27.25 12.94 -10.64
C ASN A 248 -28.27 11.84 -11.02
N ASN A 249 -27.76 10.76 -11.59
CA ASN A 249 -28.49 9.54 -11.91
C ASN A 249 -27.83 8.32 -11.25
N ASP A 250 -28.45 7.13 -11.35
CA ASP A 250 -27.93 5.90 -10.76
C ASP A 250 -26.49 5.61 -11.18
N PHE A 251 -26.17 5.75 -12.47
CA PHE A 251 -24.83 5.50 -12.98
C PHE A 251 -23.78 6.42 -12.34
N THR A 252 -24.05 7.72 -12.26
CA THR A 252 -23.15 8.70 -11.62
C THR A 252 -22.99 8.45 -10.12
N ARG A 253 -24.08 8.06 -9.44
CA ARG A 253 -24.07 7.76 -8.00
C ARG A 253 -23.26 6.50 -7.69
N GLU A 254 -23.43 5.45 -8.47
CA GLU A 254 -22.67 4.20 -8.31
C GLU A 254 -21.20 4.41 -8.68
N THR A 255 -20.91 5.21 -9.72
CA THR A 255 -19.53 5.60 -10.06
C THR A 255 -18.87 6.35 -8.90
N ALA A 256 -19.57 7.32 -8.31
CA ALA A 256 -19.05 8.07 -7.16
C ALA A 256 -18.81 7.17 -5.94
N LYS A 257 -19.72 6.23 -5.63
CA LYS A 257 -19.53 5.26 -4.54
C LYS A 257 -18.36 4.30 -4.79
N TYR A 258 -18.17 3.86 -6.05
CA TYR A 258 -17.11 2.95 -6.45
C TYR A 258 -15.71 3.57 -6.23
N TRP A 259 -15.58 4.88 -6.46
CA TRP A 259 -14.31 5.62 -6.33
C TRP A 259 -14.19 6.42 -5.03
N ASP A 260 -15.17 6.36 -4.12
CA ASP A 260 -15.16 7.16 -2.88
C ASP A 260 -13.92 6.84 -2.05
N ASP A 261 -13.61 5.55 -1.87
CA ASP A 261 -12.41 5.02 -1.21
C ASP A 261 -12.00 5.78 0.08
N ASN A 262 -12.99 6.37 0.75
CA ASN A 262 -12.79 7.19 1.91
C ASN A 262 -12.76 6.27 3.14
N ALA A 263 -11.57 5.74 3.43
CA ALA A 263 -11.31 4.89 4.59
C ALA A 263 -11.65 5.57 5.95
N MET A 264 -11.86 6.90 5.95
CA MET A 264 -12.21 7.69 7.12
C MET A 264 -13.70 8.07 7.18
N ALA A 265 -14.53 7.59 6.24
CA ALA A 265 -15.96 7.90 6.24
C ALA A 265 -16.63 7.34 7.50
N THR A 266 -17.47 8.14 8.13
CA THR A 266 -18.13 7.82 9.40
C THR A 266 -19.64 7.81 9.24
N GLU A 267 -20.28 6.85 9.89
CA GLU A 267 -21.73 6.80 10.07
C GLU A 267 -22.06 7.19 11.52
N VAL A 268 -22.99 8.14 11.67
CA VAL A 268 -23.44 8.62 12.98
C VAL A 268 -24.88 8.19 13.17
N THR A 269 -25.16 7.39 14.18
CA THR A 269 -26.51 6.97 14.58
C THR A 269 -26.71 7.24 16.07
N GLY A 270 -27.45 8.30 16.41
CA GLY A 270 -27.57 8.77 17.78
C GLY A 270 -26.21 9.18 18.36
N HIS A 271 -25.83 8.59 19.50
CA HIS A 271 -24.53 8.82 20.16
C HIS A 271 -23.41 7.90 19.64
N VAL A 272 -23.72 7.01 18.70
CA VAL A 272 -22.77 6.01 18.19
C VAL A 272 -22.19 6.50 16.87
N MET A 273 -20.87 6.47 16.79
CA MET A 273 -20.10 6.79 15.59
C MET A 273 -19.33 5.54 15.15
N MET A 274 -19.47 5.16 13.89
CA MET A 274 -18.78 4.00 13.31
C MET A 274 -18.05 4.39 12.03
N THR A 275 -16.77 4.06 11.92
CA THR A 275 -16.03 4.22 10.66
C THR A 275 -16.41 3.11 9.69
N LYS A 276 -16.76 3.48 8.46
CA LYS A 276 -17.04 2.54 7.37
C LYS A 276 -15.73 1.90 6.92
N LYS A 277 -15.67 0.56 6.94
CA LYS A 277 -14.53 -0.17 6.39
C LYS A 277 -14.51 -0.02 4.88
N LYS A 278 -13.58 0.80 4.37
CA LYS A 278 -13.33 1.01 2.95
C LYS A 278 -11.85 0.90 2.66
N ILE A 279 -11.52 0.43 1.46
CA ILE A 279 -10.16 0.53 0.94
C ILE A 279 -9.84 2.02 0.68
N SER A 280 -8.56 2.39 0.77
CA SER A 280 -8.10 3.70 0.31
C SER A 280 -7.82 3.65 -1.20
N PRO A 281 -7.71 4.81 -1.88
CA PRO A 281 -7.47 4.83 -3.33
C PRO A 281 -6.21 4.06 -3.74
N GLY A 282 -5.16 4.13 -2.92
CA GLY A 282 -3.95 3.34 -3.13
C GLY A 282 -4.22 1.83 -3.08
N GLY A 283 -5.04 1.37 -2.13
CA GLY A 283 -5.45 -0.04 -2.05
C GLY A 283 -6.27 -0.48 -3.25
N HIS A 284 -7.17 0.38 -3.73
CA HIS A 284 -7.96 0.11 -4.95
C HIS A 284 -7.07 -0.07 -6.17
N TRP A 285 -6.11 0.84 -6.40
CA TRP A 285 -5.17 0.72 -7.51
C TRP A 285 -4.27 -0.51 -7.42
N ILE A 286 -3.90 -0.95 -6.21
CA ILE A 286 -3.21 -2.23 -6.00
C ILE A 286 -4.10 -3.42 -6.37
N MET A 287 -5.39 -3.39 -6.03
CA MET A 287 -6.35 -4.44 -6.44
C MET A 287 -6.59 -4.46 -7.96
N ILE A 288 -6.58 -3.29 -8.63
CA ILE A 288 -6.61 -3.22 -10.10
C ILE A 288 -5.35 -3.84 -10.69
N ALA A 289 -4.17 -3.52 -10.15
CA ALA A 289 -2.91 -4.12 -10.57
C ALA A 289 -2.94 -5.65 -10.40
N ASP A 290 -3.49 -6.16 -9.29
CA ASP A 290 -3.68 -7.60 -9.05
C ASP A 290 -4.50 -8.23 -10.18
N ASN A 291 -5.66 -7.64 -10.50
CA ASN A 291 -6.53 -8.11 -11.57
C ASN A 291 -5.83 -8.09 -12.94
N VAL A 292 -5.08 -7.03 -13.25
CA VAL A 292 -4.35 -6.91 -14.52
C VAL A 292 -3.26 -7.98 -14.63
N THR A 293 -2.48 -8.21 -13.57
CA THR A 293 -1.42 -9.25 -13.59
C THR A 293 -2.02 -10.65 -13.81
N ARG A 294 -3.20 -10.93 -13.24
CA ARG A 294 -3.96 -12.17 -13.47
C ARG A 294 -4.41 -12.29 -14.93
N GLN A 295 -5.06 -11.26 -15.46
CA GLN A 295 -5.58 -11.24 -16.84
C GLN A 295 -4.46 -11.40 -17.87
N LYS A 296 -3.29 -10.84 -17.61
CA LYS A 296 -2.12 -10.94 -18.49
C LYS A 296 -1.32 -12.23 -18.30
N GLY A 297 -1.64 -13.04 -17.28
CA GLY A 297 -0.91 -14.27 -16.98
C GLY A 297 0.55 -14.02 -16.58
N TYR A 298 0.82 -12.90 -15.90
CA TYR A 298 2.17 -12.55 -15.46
C TYR A 298 2.72 -13.56 -14.46
N ASP A 299 4.00 -13.88 -14.62
CA ASP A 299 4.74 -14.69 -13.66
C ASP A 299 4.97 -13.94 -12.34
N VAL A 300 5.53 -14.62 -11.35
CA VAL A 300 5.72 -14.05 -10.00
C VAL A 300 6.64 -12.83 -9.99
N MET A 301 7.66 -12.79 -10.85
CA MET A 301 8.59 -11.68 -10.91
C MET A 301 7.97 -10.47 -11.63
N GLN A 302 7.29 -10.70 -12.75
CA GLN A 302 6.50 -9.67 -13.45
C GLN A 302 5.42 -9.08 -12.56
N THR A 303 4.77 -9.92 -11.75
CA THR A 303 3.78 -9.49 -10.75
C THR A 303 4.43 -8.62 -9.67
N ALA A 304 5.58 -9.04 -9.12
CA ALA A 304 6.33 -8.27 -8.13
C ALA A 304 6.81 -6.92 -8.68
N GLU A 305 7.31 -6.89 -9.92
CA GLU A 305 7.69 -5.65 -10.61
C GLU A 305 6.49 -4.72 -10.76
N THR A 306 5.35 -5.26 -11.23
CA THR A 306 4.12 -4.47 -11.41
C THR A 306 3.68 -3.83 -10.10
N PHE A 307 3.63 -4.60 -9.00
CA PHE A 307 3.26 -4.06 -7.69
C PHE A 307 4.26 -3.02 -7.17
N ALA A 308 5.56 -3.24 -7.35
CA ALA A 308 6.57 -2.27 -6.95
C ALA A 308 6.43 -0.96 -7.74
N MET A 309 6.33 -1.04 -9.07
CA MET A 309 6.20 0.14 -9.94
C MET A 309 4.91 0.92 -9.68
N VAL A 310 3.76 0.25 -9.56
CA VAL A 310 2.48 0.89 -9.23
C VAL A 310 2.55 1.54 -7.85
N SER A 311 3.10 0.85 -6.85
CA SER A 311 3.20 1.40 -5.49
C SER A 311 4.12 2.64 -5.45
N ILE A 312 5.27 2.58 -6.12
CA ILE A 312 6.20 3.74 -6.24
C ILE A 312 5.47 4.92 -6.86
N GLY A 313 4.76 4.71 -7.98
CA GLY A 313 3.99 5.77 -8.64
C GLY A 313 2.92 6.38 -7.72
N LEU A 314 2.17 5.54 -7.00
CA LEU A 314 1.18 6.01 -6.02
C LEU A 314 1.83 6.83 -4.91
N TYR A 315 2.95 6.37 -4.34
CA TYR A 315 3.66 7.07 -3.27
C TYR A 315 4.14 8.47 -3.71
N GLU A 316 4.75 8.58 -4.89
CA GLU A 316 5.16 9.88 -5.45
C GLU A 316 3.96 10.80 -5.72
N ALA A 317 2.87 10.25 -6.26
CA ALA A 317 1.65 11.00 -6.51
C ALA A 317 1.06 11.55 -5.21
N PHE A 318 1.03 10.75 -4.14
CA PHE A 318 0.58 11.20 -2.81
C PHE A 318 1.48 12.32 -2.26
N ILE A 319 2.80 12.22 -2.40
CA ILE A 319 3.73 13.29 -1.98
C ILE A 319 3.45 14.58 -2.75
N SER A 320 3.39 14.50 -4.08
CA SER A 320 3.17 15.67 -4.94
C SER A 320 1.80 16.31 -4.71
N CYS A 321 0.74 15.50 -4.59
CA CYS A 321 -0.61 15.99 -4.37
C CYS A 321 -0.76 16.62 -2.98
N TRP A 322 -0.26 15.98 -1.92
CA TRP A 322 -0.33 16.56 -0.57
C TRP A 322 0.49 17.84 -0.45
N LYS A 323 1.61 17.94 -1.17
CA LYS A 323 2.38 19.17 -1.24
C LYS A 323 1.52 20.33 -1.75
N GLU A 324 0.79 20.17 -2.86
CA GLU A 324 -0.11 21.23 -3.36
C GLU A 324 -1.31 21.48 -2.45
N LYS A 325 -1.89 20.43 -1.85
CA LYS A 325 -3.02 20.57 -0.91
C LYS A 325 -2.73 21.50 0.24
N TYR A 326 -1.55 21.37 0.83
CA TYR A 326 -1.15 22.20 1.96
C TYR A 326 -0.40 23.47 1.55
N GLU A 327 -0.07 23.66 0.26
CA GLU A 327 0.43 24.93 -0.29
C GLU A 327 -0.69 25.87 -0.76
N SER A 328 -1.79 25.34 -1.28
CA SER A 328 -2.98 26.12 -1.66
C SER A 328 -3.96 26.27 -0.51
N GLU A 329 -3.98 25.29 0.40
CA GLU A 329 -4.93 25.19 1.51
C GLU A 329 -6.38 25.34 1.04
N TYR A 330 -6.72 24.92 -0.18
CA TYR A 330 -7.96 25.38 -0.83
C TYR A 330 -9.24 24.87 -0.14
N ILE A 331 -10.22 25.77 0.00
CA ILE A 331 -11.55 25.50 0.60
C ILE A 331 -12.32 24.39 -0.15
N ARG A 332 -13.07 23.57 0.60
CA ARG A 332 -13.93 22.51 0.04
C ARG A 332 -15.25 23.07 -0.51
N PRO A 333 -15.84 22.44 -1.55
CA PRO A 333 -17.08 22.92 -2.14
C PRO A 333 -18.23 23.05 -1.14
N GLU A 334 -18.39 22.11 -0.21
CA GLU A 334 -19.47 22.20 0.79
C GLU A 334 -19.37 23.45 1.66
N THR A 335 -18.15 23.83 2.06
CA THR A 335 -17.95 24.97 2.94
C THR A 335 -18.29 26.25 2.19
N TYR A 336 -17.86 26.36 0.94
CA TYR A 336 -18.16 27.51 0.09
C TYR A 336 -19.66 27.60 -0.24
N ILE A 337 -20.28 26.49 -0.66
CA ILE A 337 -21.70 26.42 -1.03
C ILE A 337 -22.58 26.75 0.19
N ASN A 338 -22.32 26.14 1.35
CA ASN A 338 -23.14 26.36 2.54
C ASN A 338 -23.03 27.79 3.09
N GLN A 339 -21.89 28.45 2.89
CA GLN A 339 -21.70 29.83 3.35
C GLN A 339 -22.23 30.89 2.39
N PHE A 340 -22.12 30.66 1.07
CA PHE A 340 -22.33 31.73 0.08
C PHE A 340 -23.41 31.44 -0.97
N ILE A 341 -23.94 30.21 -1.03
CA ILE A 341 -24.95 29.80 -2.04
C ILE A 341 -26.23 29.28 -1.38
N ASN A 342 -26.14 28.18 -0.62
CA ASN A 342 -27.29 27.52 0.00
C ASN A 342 -26.86 26.77 1.26
N LYS A 343 -27.28 27.28 2.43
CA LYS A 343 -26.91 26.74 3.75
C LYS A 343 -27.43 25.32 4.02
N GLU A 344 -28.52 24.93 3.37
CA GLU A 344 -29.16 23.62 3.57
C GLU A 344 -28.68 22.57 2.55
N TRP A 345 -27.71 22.91 1.69
CA TRP A 345 -27.17 21.97 0.73
C TRP A 345 -26.37 20.87 1.42
N THR A 346 -26.52 19.64 0.92
CA THR A 346 -25.83 18.47 1.44
C THR A 346 -25.11 17.73 0.33
N LEU A 347 -24.00 17.09 0.69
CA LEU A 347 -23.19 16.31 -0.21
C LEU A 347 -23.76 14.90 -0.40
N PHE A 348 -23.47 14.30 -1.55
CA PHE A 348 -23.69 12.87 -1.78
C PHE A 348 -22.64 11.98 -1.10
N LEU A 349 -21.37 12.39 -1.12
CA LEU A 349 -20.25 11.72 -0.43
C LEU A 349 -19.73 12.60 0.71
N GLN A 350 -19.29 11.97 1.81
CA GLN A 350 -18.70 12.71 2.92
C GLN A 350 -17.35 13.30 2.49
N THR A 351 -17.14 14.60 2.76
CA THR A 351 -15.86 15.27 2.47
C THR A 351 -14.73 14.69 3.31
N PRO A 352 -13.60 14.32 2.69
CA PRO A 352 -12.41 13.91 3.42
C PRO A 352 -11.73 15.07 4.18
N PRO A 353 -11.08 14.81 5.33
CA PRO A 353 -10.54 15.84 6.21
C PRO A 353 -9.18 16.40 5.75
N PHE A 354 -9.14 16.97 4.54
CA PHE A 354 -7.94 17.62 3.97
C PHE A 354 -8.33 18.66 2.90
N PRO A 355 -7.45 19.62 2.56
CA PRO A 355 -7.69 20.63 1.54
C PRO A 355 -8.11 20.08 0.18
N GLU A 356 -8.81 20.89 -0.61
CA GLU A 356 -9.46 20.47 -1.84
C GLU A 356 -8.47 20.19 -2.98
N TYR A 357 -7.56 21.13 -3.25
CA TYR A 357 -6.80 21.17 -4.49
C TYR A 357 -5.39 20.57 -4.36
N THR A 358 -4.94 19.63 -5.20
CA THR A 358 -5.65 18.94 -6.29
C THR A 358 -6.40 17.71 -5.81
N LEU A 359 -7.21 17.08 -6.67
CA LEU A 359 -7.89 15.83 -6.36
C LEU A 359 -6.88 14.67 -6.17
N GLY A 360 -6.77 14.13 -4.96
CA GLY A 360 -5.80 13.06 -4.65
C GLY A 360 -6.18 11.65 -5.14
N THR A 361 -7.41 11.47 -5.65
CA THR A 361 -7.85 10.24 -6.30
C THR A 361 -7.60 10.23 -7.81
N ALA A 362 -7.26 11.39 -8.40
CA ALA A 362 -7.05 11.59 -9.83
C ALA A 362 -5.60 11.36 -10.26
#